data_AF-A0A023BBF2-F1
#
_entry.id   AF-A0A023BBF2-F1
#
_cell.length_a   1.000
_cell.length_b   1.000
_cell.length_c   1.000
_cell.angle_alpha   90.00
_cell.angle_beta   90.00
_cell.angle_gamma   90.00
#
_symmetry.space_group_name_H-M   'P 1'
#
loop_
_entity.id
_entity.type
_entity.pdbx_description
1 polymer ?
#
loop_
_entity_poly.entity_id
_entity_poly.type
_entity_poly.pdbx_seq_one_letter_code
_entity_poly.pdbx_strand_id
1 'polypeptide(L)'
;MLPWDQLRDTSHPILHYASVMLYNDDLSDTGDVTADVKLRVMDDFWYCALHQHVRIDGKLDRDIIVRVFHSFGSGRVIRSTLWVDREHVIGGEGSSAVLYEQASTQVIAFLN
;
A
#
# COMPACT_ATOMS: atom_id res chain seq x y z
N MET A 1 0.45 -11.50 10.43
CA MET A 1 -0.53 -10.46 10.07
C MET A 1 -0.03 -9.11 10.59
N LEU A 2 -0.36 -8.00 9.93
CA LEU A 2 0.05 -6.66 10.41
C LEU A 2 -0.68 -6.29 11.72
N PRO A 3 -0.04 -5.54 12.63
CA PRO A 3 -0.65 -5.10 13.89
C PRO A 3 -1.54 -3.88 13.65
N TRP A 4 -2.75 -4.12 13.12
CA TRP A 4 -3.64 -3.03 12.71
C TRP A 4 -4.09 -2.11 13.83
N ASP A 5 -4.27 -2.65 15.03
CA ASP A 5 -4.71 -1.87 16.20
C ASP A 5 -3.65 -0.81 16.55
N GLN A 6 -2.38 -1.22 16.60
CA GLN A 6 -1.24 -0.33 16.82
C GLN A 6 -1.07 0.69 15.68
N LEU A 7 -1.27 0.28 14.41
CA LEU A 7 -1.13 1.17 13.25
C LEU A 7 -2.24 2.22 13.12
N ARG A 8 -3.40 1.99 13.75
CA ARG A 8 -4.57 2.88 13.78
C ARG A 8 -4.64 3.72 15.05
N ASP A 9 -3.84 3.39 16.07
CA ASP A 9 -3.77 4.17 17.28
C ASP A 9 -3.22 5.57 16.96
N THR A 10 -3.92 6.59 17.45
CA THR A 10 -3.60 8.02 17.27
C THR A 10 -3.25 8.70 18.59
N SER A 11 -3.21 7.95 19.69
CA SER A 11 -2.81 8.45 21.00
C SER A 11 -1.30 8.70 21.10
N HIS A 12 -0.51 7.99 20.28
CA HIS A 12 0.94 8.16 20.18
C HIS A 12 1.31 9.12 19.04
N PRO A 13 2.29 10.03 19.24
CA PRO A 13 2.72 10.97 18.20
C PRO A 13 3.57 10.30 17.13
N ILE A 14 3.44 10.77 15.88
CA ILE A 14 4.39 10.45 14.81
C ILE A 14 5.64 11.30 15.02
N LEU A 15 6.78 10.66 15.27
CA LEU A 15 8.07 11.34 15.47
C LEU A 15 8.66 11.82 14.14
N HIS A 16 8.56 10.99 13.10
CA HIS A 16 8.96 11.35 11.74
C HIS A 16 7.94 10.88 10.72
N TYR A 17 7.69 11.74 9.73
CA TYR A 17 6.85 11.46 8.59
C TYR A 17 7.57 11.85 7.30
N ALA A 18 7.50 10.98 6.30
CA ALA A 18 7.91 11.30 4.95
C ALA A 18 6.90 10.74 3.94
N SER A 19 6.67 11.46 2.86
CA SER A 19 5.91 11.00 1.71
C SER A 19 6.65 11.42 0.45
N VAL A 20 6.82 10.47 -0.47
CA VAL A 20 7.58 10.68 -1.71
C VAL A 20 6.80 10.05 -2.86
N MET A 21 6.53 10.84 -3.90
CA MET A 21 6.11 10.32 -5.20
C MET A 21 7.33 9.69 -5.87
N LEU A 22 7.29 8.40 -6.14
CA LEU A 22 8.38 7.68 -6.79
C LEU A 22 8.37 7.94 -8.29
N TYR A 23 7.21 7.83 -8.92
CA TYR A 23 7.01 8.17 -10.32
C TYR A 23 5.52 8.34 -10.64
N ASN A 24 5.26 9.02 -11.76
CA ASN A 24 3.95 9.13 -12.38
C ASN A 24 4.10 9.09 -13.91
N ASP A 25 3.09 8.58 -14.60
CA ASP A 25 3.03 8.53 -16.06
C ASP A 25 1.56 8.50 -16.51
N ASP A 26 1.25 9.08 -17.68
CA ASP A 26 -0.10 9.15 -18.25
C ASP A 26 -0.41 8.01 -19.24
N LEU A 27 0.48 7.02 -19.33
CA LEU A 27 0.35 5.88 -20.22
C LEU A 27 0.04 6.30 -21.67
N SER A 28 0.64 7.39 -22.14
CA SER A 28 0.37 7.93 -23.49
C SER A 28 -1.11 8.20 -23.73
N ASP A 29 -1.77 8.87 -22.79
CA ASP A 29 -3.20 9.21 -22.80
C ASP A 29 -4.17 8.02 -22.78
N THR A 30 -3.71 6.83 -22.35
CA THR A 30 -4.56 5.62 -22.23
C THR A 30 -4.93 5.25 -20.80
N GLY A 31 -4.54 6.10 -19.85
CA GLY A 31 -4.82 5.93 -18.43
C GLY A 31 -3.86 6.74 -17.58
N ASP A 32 -3.50 6.20 -16.42
CA ASP A 32 -2.46 6.78 -15.58
C ASP A 32 -1.85 5.72 -14.65
N VAL A 33 -0.62 5.98 -14.25
CA VAL A 33 0.04 5.25 -13.18
C VAL A 33 0.69 6.22 -12.22
N THR A 34 0.52 5.95 -10.93
CA THR A 34 1.22 6.64 -9.85
C THR A 34 1.80 5.61 -8.89
N ALA A 35 2.99 5.89 -8.37
CA ALA A 35 3.53 5.14 -7.24
C ALA A 35 4.08 6.10 -6.19
N ASP A 36 3.55 6.03 -4.98
CA ASP A 36 4.04 6.79 -3.83
C ASP A 36 4.42 5.88 -2.68
N VAL A 37 5.29 6.40 -1.81
CA VAL A 37 5.67 5.76 -0.57
C VAL A 37 5.48 6.72 0.59
N LYS A 38 4.92 6.21 1.69
CA LYS A 38 4.72 6.93 2.95
C LYS A 38 5.43 6.19 4.07
N LEU A 39 6.24 6.92 4.85
CA LEU A 39 6.95 6.42 6.03
C LEU A 39 6.43 7.13 7.27
N ARG A 40 6.13 6.36 8.31
CA ARG A 40 5.86 6.81 9.68
C ARG A 40 6.86 6.17 10.62
N VAL A 41 7.47 6.96 11.49
CA VAL A 41 8.29 6.49 12.61
C VAL A 41 7.62 6.95 13.90
N MET A 42 7.33 6.00 14.77
CA MET A 42 6.78 6.19 16.11
C MET A 42 7.89 5.98 17.15
N ASP A 43 7.54 6.03 18.43
CA ASP A 43 8.45 5.73 19.54
C ASP A 43 8.85 4.24 19.61
N ASP A 44 7.97 3.33 19.19
CA ASP A 44 8.12 1.88 19.36
C ASP A 44 8.14 1.07 18.04
N PHE A 45 7.86 1.70 16.89
CA PHE A 45 7.92 1.06 15.57
C PHE A 45 8.17 2.03 14.42
N TRP A 46 8.48 1.49 13.25
CA TRP A 46 8.30 2.18 11.97
C TRP A 46 7.37 1.41 11.03
N TYR A 47 6.71 2.16 10.16
CA TYR A 47 5.77 1.66 9.17
C TYR A 47 5.98 2.37 7.84
N CYS A 48 6.14 1.58 6.78
CA CYS A 48 6.28 2.06 5.42
C CYS A 48 5.17 1.48 4.55
N ALA A 49 4.51 2.31 3.75
CA ALA A 49 3.48 1.90 2.80
C ALA A 49 3.83 2.43 1.41
N LEU A 50 4.07 1.52 0.48
CA LEU A 50 4.07 1.82 -0.95
C LEU A 50 2.67 1.56 -1.48
N HIS A 51 2.16 2.50 -2.26
CA HIS A 51 0.93 2.34 -3.03
C HIS A 51 1.25 2.65 -4.49
N GLN A 52 1.04 1.67 -5.36
CA GLN A 52 0.99 1.87 -6.79
C GLN A 52 -0.47 1.76 -7.22
N HIS A 53 -0.93 2.77 -7.93
CA HIS A 53 -2.24 2.82 -8.57
C HIS A 53 -2.03 2.84 -10.09
N VAL A 54 -2.72 1.94 -10.80
CA VAL A 54 -2.68 1.86 -12.26
C VAL A 54 -4.11 1.86 -12.77
N ARG A 55 -4.46 2.87 -13.57
CA ARG A 55 -5.72 2.96 -14.28
C ARG A 55 -5.46 2.81 -15.77
N ILE A 56 -6.20 1.93 -16.42
CA ILE A 56 -6.29 1.80 -17.88
C ILE A 56 -7.72 2.12 -18.25
N ASP A 57 -7.92 3.15 -19.06
CA ASP A 57 -9.23 3.72 -19.34
C ASP A 57 -10.21 2.69 -19.91
N GLY A 58 -11.36 2.55 -19.25
CA GLY A 58 -12.42 1.61 -19.63
C GLY A 58 -12.02 0.13 -19.56
N LYS A 59 -10.91 -0.22 -18.89
CA LYS A 59 -10.40 -1.59 -18.80
C LYS A 59 -10.17 -2.05 -17.37
N LEU A 60 -9.30 -1.36 -16.65
CA LEU A 60 -8.75 -1.85 -15.39
C LEU A 60 -8.45 -0.68 -14.47
N ASP A 61 -8.72 -0.88 -13.20
CA ASP A 61 -8.12 -0.10 -12.14
C ASP A 61 -7.48 -1.08 -11.15
N ARG A 62 -6.20 -0.88 -10.87
CA ARG A 62 -5.38 -1.78 -10.05
C ARG A 62 -4.70 -1.01 -8.94
N ASP A 63 -4.80 -1.54 -7.73
CA ASP A 63 -3.97 -1.15 -6.60
C ASP A 63 -3.00 -2.27 -6.23
N ILE A 64 -1.72 -1.90 -6.12
CA ILE A 64 -0.69 -2.73 -5.50
C ILE A 64 -0.20 -1.99 -4.27
N ILE A 65 -0.49 -2.56 -3.10
CA ILE A 65 -0.16 -1.95 -1.82
C ILE A 65 0.82 -2.86 -1.07
N VAL A 66 2.02 -2.36 -0.81
CA VAL A 66 3.04 -3.05 -0.02
C VAL A 66 3.25 -2.31 1.29
N ARG A 67 3.03 -3.00 2.39
CA ARG A 67 3.14 -2.48 3.74
C ARG A 67 4.25 -3.20 4.46
N VAL A 68 5.17 -2.45 5.04
CA VAL A 68 6.29 -2.98 5.81
C VAL A 68 6.20 -2.40 7.22
N PHE A 69 6.29 -3.28 8.21
CA PHE A 69 6.21 -2.93 9.62
C PHE A 69 7.36 -3.56 10.38
N HIS A 70 7.90 -2.79 11.32
CA HIS A 70 8.89 -3.27 12.26
C HIS A 70 8.70 -2.61 13.61
N SER A 71 8.49 -3.43 14.64
CA SER A 71 8.55 -2.99 16.02
C SER A 71 10.00 -3.02 16.51
N PHE A 72 10.44 -1.95 17.17
CA PHE A 72 11.80 -1.87 17.69
C PHE A 72 12.07 -2.95 18.74
N GLY A 73 13.29 -3.47 18.75
CA GLY A 73 13.67 -4.62 19.58
C GLY A 73 13.15 -5.96 19.06
N SER A 74 12.37 -5.99 17.98
CA SER A 74 11.94 -7.23 17.33
C SER A 74 13.02 -7.75 16.36
N GLY A 75 13.33 -9.04 16.37
CA GLY A 75 14.22 -9.68 15.37
C GLY A 75 13.57 -9.90 13.99
N ARG A 76 12.45 -9.25 13.70
CA ARG A 76 11.65 -9.49 12.48
C ARG A 76 11.08 -8.22 11.88
N VAL A 77 10.84 -8.28 10.57
CA VAL A 77 10.06 -7.32 9.78
C VAL A 77 8.86 -8.05 9.19
N ILE A 78 7.70 -7.41 9.23
CA ILE A 78 6.48 -7.94 8.60
C ILE A 78 6.28 -7.19 7.29
N ARG A 79 6.19 -7.93 6.18
CA ARG A 79 5.77 -7.39 4.89
C ARG A 79 4.39 -7.94 4.54
N SER A 80 3.44 -7.09 4.24
CA SER A 80 2.15 -7.45 3.68
C SER A 80 2.00 -6.84 2.29
N THR A 81 1.47 -7.61 1.36
CA THR A 81 1.25 -7.20 -0.02
C THR A 81 -0.20 -7.48 -0.36
N LEU A 82 -0.91 -6.46 -0.83
CA LEU A 82 -2.29 -6.53 -1.29
C LEU A 82 -2.33 -6.13 -2.76
N TRP A 83 -2.97 -6.95 -3.57
CA TRP A 83 -3.25 -6.72 -4.98
C TRP A 83 -4.75 -6.69 -5.15
N VAL A 84 -5.28 -5.62 -5.73
CA VAL A 84 -6.70 -5.46 -6.01
C VAL A 84 -6.87 -5.03 -7.45
N ASP A 85 -7.58 -5.82 -8.24
CA ASP A 85 -7.97 -5.47 -9.60
C ASP A 85 -9.49 -5.22 -9.62
N ARG A 86 -9.87 -4.13 -10.28
CA ARG A 86 -11.25 -3.68 -10.46
C ARG A 86 -11.52 -3.46 -11.94
N GLU A 87 -12.65 -3.95 -12.44
CA GLU A 87 -13.09 -3.65 -13.81
C GLU A 87 -13.94 -2.39 -13.83
N HIS A 88 -13.76 -1.59 -14.88
CA HIS A 88 -14.68 -0.51 -15.18
C HIS A 88 -15.90 -1.07 -15.93
N VAL A 89 -17.06 -1.11 -15.28
CA VAL A 89 -18.30 -1.60 -15.92
C VAL A 89 -18.86 -0.49 -16.81
N ILE A 90 -18.72 -0.63 -18.13
CA ILE A 90 -19.30 0.30 -19.10
C ILE A 90 -20.83 0.17 -19.05
N GLY A 91 -21.52 1.20 -18.56
CA GLY A 91 -22.99 1.31 -18.61
C GLY A 91 -23.70 1.64 -17.29
N GLY A 92 -22.97 1.76 -16.17
CA GLY A 92 -23.49 2.31 -14.92
C GLY A 92 -22.60 3.44 -14.45
N GLU A 93 -23.16 4.62 -14.18
CA GLU A 93 -22.39 5.72 -13.58
C GLU A 93 -21.69 5.21 -12.30
N GLY A 94 -20.35 5.10 -12.35
CA GLY A 94 -19.50 5.01 -11.17
C GLY A 94 -19.33 3.65 -10.47
N SER A 95 -19.87 2.52 -10.96
CA SER A 95 -19.65 1.23 -10.28
C SER A 95 -18.46 0.45 -10.87
N SER A 96 -17.33 0.46 -10.18
CA SER A 96 -16.23 -0.49 -10.43
C SER A 96 -16.46 -1.76 -9.61
N ALA A 97 -16.38 -2.93 -10.24
CA ALA A 97 -16.50 -4.22 -9.56
C ALA A 97 -15.11 -4.78 -9.24
N VAL A 98 -14.88 -5.27 -8.02
CA VAL A 98 -13.66 -6.01 -7.68
C VAL A 98 -13.67 -7.32 -8.46
N LEU A 99 -12.69 -7.50 -9.33
CA LEU A 99 -12.49 -8.74 -10.09
C LEU A 99 -11.61 -9.72 -9.31
N TYR A 100 -10.57 -9.20 -8.67
CA TYR A 100 -9.55 -9.99 -8.03
C TYR A 100 -8.99 -9.28 -6.81
N GLU A 101 -8.83 -10.03 -5.72
CA GLU A 101 -8.13 -9.58 -4.54
C GLU A 101 -7.18 -10.68 -4.06
N GLN A 102 -5.90 -10.36 -3.93
CA GLN A 102 -4.89 -11.25 -3.36
C GLN A 102 -4.11 -10.53 -2.28
N ALA A 103 -4.15 -11.12 -1.08
CA ALA A 103 -3.34 -10.70 0.04
C ALA A 103 -2.28 -11.76 0.35
N SER A 104 -1.05 -11.31 0.58
CA SER A 104 0.01 -12.14 1.17
C SER A 104 0.67 -11.41 2.32
N THR A 105 1.15 -12.15 3.30
CA THR A 105 1.94 -11.62 4.41
C THR A 105 3.14 -12.52 4.63
N GLN A 106 4.32 -11.92 4.72
CA GLN A 106 5.59 -12.59 4.94
C GLN A 106 6.24 -12.00 6.20
N VAL A 107 6.84 -12.87 7.00
CA VAL A 107 7.71 -12.48 8.12
C VAL A 107 9.14 -12.69 7.65
N ILE A 108 9.92 -11.60 7.63
CA ILE A 108 11.32 -11.61 7.30
C ILE A 108 12.07 -11.54 8.64
N ALA A 109 12.71 -12.64 9.03
CA ALA A 109 13.55 -12.68 10.23
C ALA A 109 14.97 -12.25 9.87
N PHE A 110 15.62 -11.50 10.77
CA PHE A 110 17.06 -11.28 10.71
C PHE A 110 17.72 -12.33 11.59
N LEU A 111 18.74 -13.02 11.04
CA LEU A 111 19.66 -13.79 11.86
C LEU A 111 20.59 -12.78 12.52
N ASN A 112 20.54 -12.68 13.84
CA ASN A 112 21.59 -12.02 14.61
C ASN A 112 22.86 -12.86 14.59
#